data_AF-A0A970P942-F1
#
_entry.id   AF-A0A970P942-F1
#
_cell.length_a   1.000
_cell.length_b   1.000
_cell.length_c   1.000
_cell.angle_alpha   90.00
_cell.angle_beta   90.00
_cell.angle_gamma   90.00
#
_symmetry.space_group_name_H-M   'P 1'
#
loop_
_entity.id
_entity.type
_entity.pdbx_description
1 polymer ?
#
loop_
_entity_poly.entity_id
_entity_poly.type
_entity_poly.pdbx_seq_one_letter_code
_entity_poly.pdbx_strand_id
1 'polypeptide(L)'
;MISVELAVSLKIPDVTALTAANAIRRRLGYADELVRLERADYYRLDLNVDDRATAESLVREIAEGTNLFVNPNKHVYEVRFSEDRGANANRDGLWLVSVLVTSPDDSSGEGMASALQGRLGYAQVAAVETGVLWSMTIKAENEERAREIAESITVTRSQSEGVLMNPHFQEHEVWVGE
;
A
#
# COMPACT_ATOMS: atom_id res chain seq x y z
N MET A 1 14.72 -16.76 1.28
CA MET A 1 13.69 -15.99 0.57
C MET A 1 13.39 -14.78 1.42
N ILE A 2 13.46 -13.59 0.83
CA ILE A 2 13.24 -12.32 1.51
C ILE A 2 12.14 -11.59 0.75
N SER A 3 11.12 -11.12 1.46
CA SER A 3 10.03 -10.34 0.89
C SER A 3 10.32 -8.86 1.07
N VAL A 4 10.17 -8.09 -0.01
CA VAL A 4 10.38 -6.65 -0.03
C VAL A 4 9.13 -5.97 -0.57
N GLU A 5 8.74 -4.88 0.07
CA GLU A 5 7.57 -4.11 -0.30
C GLU A 5 7.98 -2.84 -1.03
N LEU A 6 7.27 -2.49 -2.09
CA LEU A 6 7.48 -1.30 -2.89
C LEU A 6 6.16 -0.53 -2.95
N ALA A 7 6.10 0.62 -2.29
CA ALA A 7 4.96 1.54 -2.36
C ALA A 7 5.28 2.65 -3.36
N VAL A 8 4.46 2.80 -4.40
CA VAL A 8 4.65 3.76 -5.50
C VAL A 8 3.54 4.80 -5.50
N SER A 9 3.91 6.07 -5.36
CA SER A 9 2.98 7.19 -5.24
C SER A 9 3.22 8.24 -6.32
N LEU A 10 2.21 9.07 -6.59
CA LEU A 10 2.35 10.20 -7.52
C LEU A 10 3.21 11.32 -6.93
N LYS A 11 4.02 11.97 -7.77
CA LYS A 11 4.69 13.25 -7.42
C LYS A 11 3.71 14.41 -7.25
N ILE A 12 2.56 14.29 -7.90
CA ILE A 12 1.50 15.29 -7.90
C ILE A 12 0.36 14.83 -6.98
N PRO A 13 -0.57 15.71 -6.60
CA PRO A 13 -1.74 15.30 -5.81
C PRO A 13 -2.53 14.18 -6.48
N ASP A 14 -2.82 13.12 -5.72
CA ASP A 14 -3.67 12.02 -6.17
C ASP A 14 -5.15 12.40 -6.04
N VAL A 15 -5.80 12.67 -7.18
CA VAL A 15 -7.22 13.05 -7.24
C VAL A 15 -8.16 11.95 -6.76
N THR A 16 -7.78 10.67 -6.88
CA THR A 16 -8.55 9.55 -6.36
C THR A 16 -8.51 9.56 -4.83
N ALA A 17 -7.33 9.72 -4.24
CA ALA A 17 -7.19 9.84 -2.78
C ALA A 17 -7.92 11.07 -2.24
N LEU A 18 -7.82 12.23 -2.91
CA LEU A 18 -8.54 13.45 -2.53
C LEU A 18 -10.07 13.28 -2.61
N THR A 19 -10.57 12.59 -3.65
CA THR A 19 -12.01 12.35 -3.80
C THR A 19 -12.52 11.39 -2.73
N ALA A 20 -11.79 10.29 -2.50
CA ALA A 20 -12.10 9.34 -1.43
C ALA A 20 -12.10 10.02 -0.06
N ALA A 21 -11.07 10.81 0.27
CA ALA A 21 -10.99 11.55 1.53
C ALA A 21 -12.18 12.50 1.72
N ASN A 22 -12.61 13.20 0.66
CA ASN A 22 -13.77 14.07 0.71
C ASN A 22 -15.07 13.29 0.95
N ALA A 23 -15.25 12.13 0.30
CA ALA A 23 -16.40 11.26 0.52
C ALA A 23 -16.43 10.75 1.96
N ILE A 24 -15.29 10.27 2.47
CA ILE A 24 -15.17 9.75 3.84
C ILE A 24 -15.53 10.83 4.87
N ARG A 25 -14.96 12.03 4.75
CA ARG A 25 -15.23 13.13 5.69
C ARG A 25 -16.68 13.61 5.62
N ARG A 26 -17.19 13.84 4.41
CA ARG A 26 -18.48 14.55 4.22
C ARG A 26 -19.69 13.64 4.18
N ARG A 27 -19.53 12.40 3.71
CA ARG A 27 -20.64 11.45 3.54
C ARG A 27 -20.65 10.36 4.60
N LEU A 28 -19.48 9.87 5.00
CA LEU A 28 -19.36 8.83 6.02
C LEU A 28 -19.21 9.40 7.44
N GLY A 29 -19.05 10.71 7.59
CA GLY A 29 -19.09 11.40 8.88
C GLY A 29 -17.75 11.51 9.61
N TYR A 30 -16.64 11.10 9.01
CA TYR A 30 -15.31 11.10 9.65
C TYR A 30 -14.54 12.43 9.49
N ALA A 31 -15.24 13.57 9.56
CA ALA A 31 -14.63 14.87 9.33
C ALA A 31 -13.62 15.25 10.44
N ASP A 32 -13.87 14.81 11.67
CA ASP A 32 -13.06 15.15 12.84
C ASP A 32 -11.94 14.12 13.11
N GLU A 33 -12.07 12.91 12.54
CA GLU A 33 -11.15 11.79 12.74
C GLU A 33 -10.15 11.64 11.59
N LEU A 34 -10.58 11.69 10.32
CA LEU A 34 -9.68 11.47 9.18
C LEU A 34 -8.89 12.76 8.85
N VAL A 35 -7.62 12.81 9.22
CA VAL A 35 -6.72 13.96 8.99
C VAL A 35 -6.05 13.92 7.62
N ARG A 36 -5.67 12.74 7.13
CA ARG A 36 -5.06 12.56 5.80
C ARG A 36 -5.39 11.17 5.25
N LEU A 37 -5.54 11.09 3.95
CA LEU A 37 -5.64 9.83 3.21
C LEU A 37 -4.69 9.89 2.03
N GLU A 38 -3.84 8.89 1.91
CA GLU A 38 -2.88 8.72 0.83
C GLU A 38 -3.10 7.38 0.16
N ARG A 39 -2.72 7.31 -1.12
CA ARG A 39 -2.82 6.10 -1.93
C ARG A 39 -1.48 5.85 -2.61
N ALA A 40 -1.05 4.59 -2.60
CA ALA A 40 0.07 4.10 -3.37
C ALA A 40 -0.32 2.82 -4.12
N ASP A 41 0.25 2.62 -5.30
CA ASP A 41 0.31 1.29 -5.90
C ASP A 41 1.31 0.48 -5.08
N TYR A 42 0.95 -0.74 -4.72
CA TYR A 42 1.74 -1.60 -3.84
C TYR A 42 2.21 -2.84 -4.57
N TYR A 43 3.47 -3.19 -4.36
CA TYR A 43 4.07 -4.42 -4.86
C TYR A 43 4.81 -5.13 -3.74
N ARG A 44 4.61 -6.44 -3.60
CA ARG A 44 5.44 -7.30 -2.75
C ARG A 44 6.23 -8.24 -3.64
N LEU A 45 7.55 -8.18 -3.54
CA LEU A 45 8.47 -9.02 -4.30
C LEU A 45 9.11 -10.05 -3.38
N ASP A 46 8.96 -11.32 -3.72
CA ASP A 46 9.65 -12.42 -3.04
C ASP A 46 10.96 -12.72 -3.78
N LEU A 47 12.08 -12.63 -3.07
CA LEU A 47 13.42 -12.67 -3.66
C LEU A 47 14.24 -13.84 -3.12
N ASN A 48 14.92 -14.54 -4.04
CA ASN A 48 15.92 -15.56 -3.73
C ASN A 48 17.31 -14.93 -3.61
N VAL A 49 17.52 -14.21 -2.51
CA VAL A 49 18.79 -13.55 -2.15
C VAL A 49 19.15 -13.87 -0.70
N ASP A 50 20.43 -13.63 -0.36
CA ASP A 50 21.02 -14.08 0.90
C ASP A 50 20.71 -13.14 2.08
N ASP A 51 20.56 -11.84 1.82
CA ASP A 51 20.42 -10.83 2.87
C ASP A 51 19.54 -9.63 2.46
N ARG A 52 19.13 -8.89 3.49
CA ARG A 52 18.21 -7.74 3.39
C ARG A 52 18.79 -6.58 2.56
N ALA A 53 20.07 -6.28 2.67
CA ALA A 53 20.69 -5.17 1.95
C ALA A 53 20.79 -5.48 0.45
N THR A 54 21.07 -6.73 0.10
CA THR A 54 21.03 -7.22 -1.28
C THR A 54 19.60 -7.18 -1.83
N ALA A 55 18.61 -7.58 -1.03
CA ALA A 55 17.19 -7.51 -1.40
C ALA A 55 16.73 -6.07 -1.70
N GLU A 56 17.06 -5.13 -0.80
CA GLU A 56 16.74 -3.70 -0.98
C GLU A 56 17.39 -3.13 -2.24
N SER A 57 18.70 -3.38 -2.41
CA SER A 57 19.46 -2.87 -3.55
C SER A 57 18.88 -3.38 -4.88
N LEU A 58 18.51 -4.67 -4.93
CA LEU A 58 17.90 -5.28 -6.11
C LEU A 58 16.54 -4.65 -6.44
N VAL A 59 15.67 -4.44 -5.45
CA VAL A 59 14.36 -3.80 -5.70
C VAL A 59 14.52 -2.36 -6.18
N ARG A 60 15.47 -1.60 -5.62
CA ARG A 60 15.77 -0.24 -6.10
C ARG A 60 16.25 -0.25 -7.54
N GLU A 61 17.18 -1.16 -7.87
CA GLU A 61 17.66 -1.33 -9.24
C GLU A 61 16.50 -1.66 -10.20
N ILE A 62 15.62 -2.60 -9.82
CA ILE A 62 14.46 -2.96 -10.63
C ILE A 62 13.51 -1.76 -10.79
N ALA A 63 13.20 -1.04 -9.71
CA ALA A 63 12.28 0.09 -9.75
C ALA A 63 12.79 1.25 -10.62
N GLU A 64 14.10 1.51 -10.61
CA GLU A 64 14.72 2.62 -11.36
C GLU A 64 15.13 2.23 -12.78
N GLY A 65 15.60 0.99 -12.95
CA GLY A 65 16.06 0.43 -14.22
C GLY A 65 14.93 -0.09 -15.09
N THR A 66 13.76 -0.37 -14.51
CA THR A 66 12.58 -0.85 -15.23
C THR A 66 11.43 0.13 -15.07
N ASN A 67 10.83 0.56 -16.19
CA ASN A 67 9.58 1.32 -16.16
C ASN A 67 8.35 0.42 -15.83
N LEU A 68 8.58 -0.76 -15.22
CA LEU A 68 7.54 -1.73 -14.91
C LEU A 68 6.69 -1.26 -13.71
N PHE A 69 7.34 -0.66 -12.71
CA PHE A 69 6.71 -0.21 -11.46
C PHE A 69 6.68 1.31 -11.35
N VAL A 70 7.80 1.96 -11.65
CA VAL A 70 7.98 3.39 -11.43
C VAL A 70 8.21 4.07 -12.78
N ASN A 71 7.41 5.09 -13.06
CA ASN A 71 7.75 6.05 -14.10
C ASN A 71 8.47 7.23 -13.42
N PRO A 72 9.78 7.43 -13.63
CA PRO A 72 10.56 8.42 -12.89
C PRO A 72 10.07 9.86 -13.10
N ASN A 73 9.34 10.14 -14.18
CA ASN A 73 8.76 11.46 -14.41
C ASN A 73 7.47 11.70 -13.61
N LYS A 74 6.75 10.63 -13.24
CA LYS A 74 5.42 10.71 -12.63
C LYS A 74 5.40 10.26 -11.16
N HIS A 75 6.24 9.30 -10.81
CA HIS A 75 6.15 8.55 -9.55
C HIS A 75 7.34 8.83 -8.63
N VAL A 76 7.08 8.70 -7.33
CA VAL A 76 8.07 8.46 -6.27
C VAL A 76 7.80 7.08 -5.68
N TYR A 77 8.80 6.47 -5.07
CA TYR A 77 8.63 5.16 -4.46
C TYR A 77 9.33 5.07 -3.10
N GLU A 78 8.89 4.12 -2.31
CA GLU A 78 9.49 3.76 -1.03
C GLU A 78 9.67 2.24 -0.98
N VAL A 79 10.83 1.82 -0.47
CA VAL A 79 11.12 0.39 -0.22
C VAL A 79 10.94 0.13 1.27
N ARG A 80 10.15 -0.89 1.60
CA ARG A 80 9.80 -1.25 2.98
C ARG A 80 9.98 -2.74 3.20
N PHE A 81 10.00 -3.12 4.47
CA PHE A 81 10.01 -4.51 4.91
C PHE A 81 8.88 -4.73 5.91
N SER A 82 8.21 -5.87 5.80
CA SER A 82 7.06 -6.20 6.66
C SER A 82 7.40 -6.20 8.15
N GLU A 83 8.66 -6.48 8.50
CA GLU A 83 9.17 -6.46 9.87
C GLU A 83 9.32 -5.06 10.48
N ASP A 84 9.34 -4.02 9.64
CA ASP A 84 9.40 -2.63 10.11
C ASP A 84 8.00 -2.02 10.30
N ARG A 85 6.95 -2.75 9.88
CA ARG A 85 5.57 -2.33 10.09
C ARG A 85 5.32 -2.10 11.58
N GLY A 86 4.72 -0.96 11.91
CA GLY A 86 4.58 -0.53 13.31
C GLY A 86 5.48 0.64 13.70
N ALA A 87 6.51 0.94 12.90
CA ALA A 87 7.29 2.16 13.09
C ALA A 87 6.40 3.41 12.93
N ASN A 88 6.68 4.44 13.72
CA ASN A 88 6.02 5.75 13.63
C ASN A 88 4.48 5.72 13.72
N ALA A 89 3.90 4.69 14.35
CA ALA A 89 2.47 4.45 14.47
C ALA A 89 1.66 5.61 15.06
N ASN A 90 2.21 6.33 16.05
CA ASN A 90 1.52 7.45 16.69
C ASN A 90 2.42 8.68 16.80
N ARG A 91 1.85 9.84 16.48
CA ARG A 91 2.44 11.16 16.77
C ARG A 91 1.36 12.07 17.34
N ASP A 92 1.46 12.40 18.62
CA ASP A 92 0.55 13.32 19.32
C ASP A 92 -0.96 12.99 19.16
N GLY A 93 -1.31 11.70 19.27
CA GLY A 93 -2.70 11.25 19.12
C GLY A 93 -3.18 11.12 17.67
N LEU A 94 -2.29 11.31 16.69
CA LEU A 94 -2.50 10.96 15.30
C LEU A 94 -1.88 9.60 15.01
N TRP A 95 -2.73 8.66 14.64
CA TRP A 95 -2.37 7.29 14.31
C TRP A 95 -2.23 7.14 12.81
N LEU A 96 -1.11 6.56 12.36
CA LEU A 96 -0.95 6.11 10.99
C LEU A 96 -1.48 4.68 10.88
N VAL A 97 -2.54 4.49 10.09
CA VAL A 97 -3.10 3.17 9.82
C VAL A 97 -3.00 2.90 8.32
N SER A 98 -2.38 1.78 7.99
CA SER A 98 -2.12 1.34 6.63
C SER A 98 -3.05 0.17 6.31
N VAL A 99 -3.70 0.24 5.15
CA VAL A 99 -4.64 -0.77 4.67
C VAL A 99 -4.26 -1.17 3.25
N LEU A 100 -3.74 -2.38 3.10
CA LEU A 100 -3.46 -2.97 1.80
C LEU A 100 -4.74 -3.63 1.29
N VAL A 101 -5.11 -3.31 0.06
CA VAL A 101 -6.22 -3.95 -0.66
C VAL A 101 -5.66 -4.73 -1.84
N THR A 102 -5.93 -6.03 -1.89
CA THR A 102 -5.49 -6.93 -2.96
C THR A 102 -6.70 -7.56 -3.66
N SER A 103 -6.49 -8.05 -4.88
CA SER A 103 -7.50 -8.76 -5.66
C SER A 103 -6.97 -10.16 -5.95
N PRO A 104 -7.44 -11.22 -5.25
CA PRO A 104 -6.89 -12.57 -5.38
C PRO A 104 -6.94 -13.13 -6.80
N ASP A 105 -7.90 -12.68 -7.61
CA ASP A 105 -8.07 -13.09 -9.02
C ASP A 105 -7.23 -12.25 -10.01
N ASP A 106 -6.41 -11.30 -9.53
CA ASP A 106 -5.55 -10.48 -10.40
C ASP A 106 -4.22 -11.17 -10.72
N SER A 107 -4.03 -11.53 -11.99
CA SER A 107 -2.80 -12.15 -12.50
C SER A 107 -1.71 -11.15 -12.89
N SER A 108 -1.90 -9.85 -12.62
CA SER A 108 -0.91 -8.81 -12.93
C SER A 108 0.46 -9.11 -12.31
N GLY A 109 0.50 -9.61 -11.08
CA GLY A 109 1.72 -10.01 -10.38
C GLY A 109 2.50 -11.12 -11.09
N GLU A 110 1.82 -12.18 -11.54
CA GLU A 110 2.43 -13.27 -12.30
C GLU A 110 3.05 -12.79 -13.62
N GLY A 111 2.35 -11.89 -14.31
CA GLY A 111 2.85 -11.25 -15.54
C GLY A 111 4.11 -10.42 -15.30
N MET A 112 4.16 -9.67 -14.19
CA MET A 112 5.34 -8.89 -13.80
C MET A 112 6.52 -9.80 -13.45
N ALA A 113 6.31 -10.84 -12.64
CA ALA A 113 7.36 -11.80 -12.28
C ALA A 113 7.93 -12.49 -13.53
N SER A 114 7.07 -12.91 -14.45
CA SER A 114 7.48 -13.52 -15.73
C SER A 114 8.31 -12.58 -16.60
N ALA A 115 7.93 -11.30 -16.67
CA ALA A 115 8.68 -10.29 -17.41
C ALA A 115 10.06 -10.02 -16.79
N LEU A 116 10.14 -9.99 -15.46
CA LEU A 116 11.37 -9.81 -14.70
C LEU A 116 12.34 -10.96 -14.92
N GLN A 117 11.89 -12.20 -14.73
CA GLN A 117 12.73 -13.40 -14.89
C GLN A 117 13.18 -13.61 -16.34
N GLY A 118 12.26 -13.45 -17.31
CA GLY A 118 12.53 -13.78 -18.71
C GLY A 118 13.23 -12.65 -19.48
N ARG A 119 12.51 -11.53 -19.67
CA ARG A 119 12.96 -10.46 -20.58
C ARG A 119 13.97 -9.52 -19.93
N LEU A 120 13.83 -9.27 -18.63
CA LEU A 120 14.63 -8.26 -17.92
C LEU A 120 15.82 -8.87 -17.15
N GLY A 121 15.91 -10.20 -17.07
CA GLY A 121 17.08 -10.91 -16.55
C GLY A 121 17.15 -11.02 -15.02
N TYR A 122 16.08 -10.68 -14.31
CA TYR A 122 15.99 -10.72 -12.84
C TYR A 122 15.49 -12.07 -12.33
N ALA A 123 16.29 -13.13 -12.54
CA ALA A 123 15.95 -14.50 -12.15
C ALA A 123 15.80 -14.71 -10.62
N GLN A 124 16.30 -13.76 -9.82
CA GLN A 124 16.19 -13.78 -8.36
C GLN A 124 14.77 -13.48 -7.88
N VAL A 125 13.92 -12.85 -8.70
CA VAL A 125 12.53 -12.53 -8.35
C VAL A 125 11.70 -13.81 -8.50
N ALA A 126 11.22 -14.36 -7.39
CA ALA A 126 10.42 -15.59 -7.37
C ALA A 126 8.93 -15.32 -7.65
N ALA A 127 8.38 -14.27 -7.01
CA ALA A 127 6.99 -13.88 -7.15
C ALA A 127 6.83 -12.37 -7.00
N VAL A 128 5.74 -11.84 -7.56
CA VAL A 128 5.30 -10.46 -7.37
C VAL A 128 3.81 -10.51 -7.07
N GLU A 129 3.40 -9.84 -5.99
CA GLU A 129 2.01 -9.57 -5.65
C GLU A 129 1.74 -8.08 -5.81
N THR A 130 0.51 -7.73 -6.18
CA THR A 130 0.09 -6.36 -6.46
C THR A 130 -1.11 -5.97 -5.61
N GLY A 131 -1.22 -4.68 -5.29
CA GLY A 131 -2.36 -4.15 -4.55
C GLY A 131 -2.38 -2.63 -4.52
N VAL A 132 -3.31 -2.09 -3.74
CA VAL A 132 -3.41 -0.65 -3.45
C VAL A 132 -3.23 -0.46 -1.96
N LEU A 133 -2.24 0.34 -1.57
CA LEU A 133 -2.00 0.71 -0.19
C LEU A 133 -2.67 2.05 0.12
N TRP A 134 -3.56 2.04 1.09
CA TRP A 134 -4.16 3.24 1.66
C TRP A 134 -3.48 3.55 3.00
N SER A 135 -2.91 4.75 3.13
CA SER A 135 -2.35 5.22 4.39
C SER A 135 -3.21 6.34 4.97
N MET A 136 -3.74 6.11 6.16
CA MET A 136 -4.68 7.00 6.84
C MET A 136 -4.01 7.61 8.07
N THR A 137 -4.02 8.92 8.17
CA THR A 137 -3.73 9.60 9.43
C THR A 137 -5.05 9.84 10.16
N ILE A 138 -5.25 9.16 11.28
CA ILE A 138 -6.50 9.12 12.03
C ILE A 138 -6.27 9.73 13.42
N LYS A 139 -7.09 10.69 13.80
CA LYS A 139 -7.15 11.18 15.17
C LYS A 139 -7.95 10.21 16.03
N ALA A 140 -7.30 9.59 17.01
CA ALA A 140 -7.95 8.64 17.92
C ALA A 140 -7.24 8.61 19.28
N GLU A 141 -7.98 8.19 20.30
CA GLU A 141 -7.50 8.11 21.69
C GLU A 141 -6.52 6.96 21.91
N ASN A 142 -6.60 5.89 21.11
CA ASN A 142 -5.72 4.72 21.19
C ASN A 142 -5.64 3.99 19.83
N GLU A 143 -4.75 3.00 19.74
CA GLU A 143 -4.50 2.22 18.53
C GLU A 143 -5.74 1.44 18.07
N GLU A 144 -6.42 0.78 19.01
CA GLU A 144 -7.59 -0.04 18.73
C GLU A 144 -8.67 0.78 18.04
N ARG A 145 -8.95 1.97 18.58
CA ARG A 145 -9.92 2.89 18.01
C ARG A 145 -9.50 3.40 16.62
N ALA A 146 -8.21 3.65 16.41
CA ALA A 146 -7.71 4.04 15.09
C ALA A 146 -7.92 2.91 14.06
N ARG A 147 -7.66 1.66 14.44
CA ARG A 147 -7.87 0.48 13.59
C ARG A 147 -9.35 0.28 13.25
N GLU A 148 -10.25 0.39 14.24
CA GLU A 148 -11.70 0.32 14.01
C GLU A 148 -12.22 1.37 13.01
N ILE A 149 -11.73 2.61 13.13
CA ILE A 149 -12.07 3.69 12.20
C ILE A 149 -11.57 3.36 10.79
N ALA A 150 -10.32 2.92 10.65
CA ALA A 150 -9.74 2.56 9.36
C ALA A 150 -10.50 1.42 8.68
N GLU A 151 -10.87 0.38 9.43
CA GLU A 151 -11.66 -0.74 8.90
C GLU A 151 -13.05 -0.29 8.42
N SER A 152 -13.72 0.56 9.21
CA SER A 152 -15.04 1.10 8.88
C SER A 152 -15.02 2.02 7.64
N ILE A 153 -13.91 2.72 7.41
CA ILE A 153 -13.66 3.52 6.20
C ILE A 153 -13.37 2.62 4.99
N THR A 154 -12.71 1.48 5.21
CA THR A 154 -12.22 0.63 4.12
C THR A 154 -13.30 -0.26 3.54
N VAL A 155 -13.92 -1.09 4.39
CA VAL A 155 -14.75 -2.22 3.95
C VAL A 155 -16.15 -1.75 3.57
N THR A 156 -16.49 -1.78 2.29
CA THR A 156 -17.83 -1.38 1.84
C THR A 156 -18.88 -2.36 2.36
N ARG A 157 -19.68 -1.94 3.34
CA ARG A 157 -20.79 -2.74 3.89
C ARG A 157 -22.17 -2.18 3.55
N SER A 158 -22.25 -0.87 3.33
CA SER A 158 -23.49 -0.18 2.98
C SER A 158 -23.21 1.11 2.22
N GLN A 159 -24.25 1.85 1.81
CA GLN A 159 -24.08 3.15 1.16
C GLN A 159 -23.45 4.23 2.06
N SER A 160 -23.44 4.00 3.38
CA SER A 160 -22.90 4.89 4.40
C SER A 160 -21.72 4.29 5.17
N GLU A 161 -21.17 3.15 4.72
CA GLU A 161 -20.07 2.46 5.40
C GLU A 161 -19.12 1.85 4.37
N GLY A 162 -17.85 2.23 4.48
CA GLY A 162 -16.79 1.80 3.59
C GLY A 162 -16.84 2.39 2.18
N VAL A 163 -15.66 2.67 1.61
CA VAL A 163 -15.56 3.17 0.22
C VAL A 163 -14.29 2.74 -0.51
N LEU A 164 -13.32 2.14 0.17
CA LEU A 164 -11.98 1.88 -0.39
C LEU A 164 -11.82 0.47 -0.96
N MET A 165 -12.61 -0.48 -0.46
CA MET A 165 -12.56 -1.89 -0.86
C MET A 165 -13.96 -2.44 -1.13
N ASN A 166 -14.10 -3.23 -2.19
CA ASN A 166 -15.26 -4.07 -2.45
C ASN A 166 -15.06 -5.47 -1.84
N PRO A 167 -15.79 -5.87 -0.78
CA PRO A 167 -15.56 -7.12 -0.07
C PRO A 167 -15.91 -8.40 -0.84
N HIS A 168 -16.55 -8.28 -2.02
CA HIS A 168 -16.93 -9.46 -2.80
C HIS A 168 -15.81 -9.99 -3.72
N PHE A 169 -14.81 -9.15 -4.02
CA PHE A 169 -13.76 -9.48 -4.99
C PHE A 169 -12.36 -9.07 -4.51
N GLN A 170 -12.27 -8.42 -3.36
CA GLN A 170 -11.02 -7.89 -2.83
C GLN A 170 -10.85 -8.33 -1.37
N GLU A 171 -9.59 -8.52 -1.01
CA GLU A 171 -9.16 -8.79 0.35
C GLU A 171 -8.43 -7.56 0.90
N HIS A 172 -8.31 -7.50 2.22
CA HIS A 172 -7.54 -6.44 2.86
C HIS A 172 -6.72 -6.95 4.04
N GLU A 173 -5.60 -6.26 4.25
CA GLU A 173 -4.73 -6.41 5.41
C GLU A 173 -4.57 -5.04 6.07
N VAL A 174 -4.70 -4.98 7.40
CA VAL A 174 -4.63 -3.73 8.18
C VAL A 174 -3.49 -3.80 9.19
N TRP A 175 -2.64 -2.79 9.20
CA TRP A 175 -1.63 -2.58 10.24
C TRP A 175 -1.54 -1.11 10.65
N VAL A 176 -0.98 -0.86 11.82
CA VAL A 176 -0.72 0.49 12.33
C VAL A 176 0.77 0.74 12.18
N GLY A 177 1.15 1.92 11.71
CA GLY A 177 2.53 2.28 11.37
C GLY A 177 2.83 2.30 9.87
N GLU A 178 4.08 2.66 9.56
CA GLU A 178 4.63 2.73 8.20
C GLU A 178 4.83 1.36 7.56
#